data_AF-A0AAC8YZW2-F1
#
_entry.id   AF-A0AAC8YZW2-F1
#
_cell.length_a   1.000
_cell.length_b   1.000
_cell.length_c   1.000
_cell.angle_alpha   90.00
_cell.angle_beta   90.00
_cell.angle_gamma   90.00
#
_symmetry.space_group_name_H-M   'P 1'
#
loop_
_entity.id
_entity.type
_entity.pdbx_description
1 polymer ?
#
loop_
_entity_poly.entity_id
_entity_poly.type
_entity_poly.pdbx_seq_one_letter_code
_entity_poly.pdbx_strand_id
1 'polypeptide(L)'
;MTSPLERVARVLAGHALSRNAEGDMSSASEAVDALWGEYSDAALAVLRTLREPSAVMLAVGDADICDRMIHAAIEEETITD
;
A
#
# COMPACT_ATOMS: atom_id res chain seq x y z
N MET A 1 -10.14 -7.70 -8.09
CA MET A 1 -8.94 -7.76 -7.23
C MET A 1 -8.44 -6.33 -7.09
N THR A 2 -7.99 -5.91 -5.91
CA THR A 2 -7.48 -4.55 -5.69
C THR A 2 -5.99 -4.49 -6.05
N SER A 3 -5.55 -3.44 -6.73
CA SER A 3 -4.14 -3.29 -7.13
C SER A 3 -3.26 -3.10 -5.89
N PRO A 4 -1.95 -3.41 -5.95
CA PRO A 4 -1.06 -3.16 -4.82
C PRO A 4 -1.00 -1.69 -4.43
N LEU A 5 -1.08 -0.76 -5.40
CA LEU A 5 -1.20 0.67 -5.14
C LEU A 5 -2.45 0.99 -4.34
N GLU A 6 -3.61 0.52 -4.79
CA GLU A 6 -4.89 0.72 -4.11
C GLU A 6 -4.88 0.13 -2.69
N ARG A 7 -4.23 -1.03 -2.50
CA ARG A 7 -4.05 -1.65 -1.17
C ARG A 7 -3.22 -0.76 -0.25
N VAL A 8 -2.10 -0.21 -0.70
CA VAL A 8 -1.27 0.69 0.10
C VAL A 8 -1.99 2.01 0.36
N ALA A 9 -2.68 2.56 -0.63
CA ALA A 9 -3.45 3.80 -0.50
C ALA A 9 -4.58 3.66 0.53
N ARG A 10 -5.30 2.52 0.55
CA ARG A 10 -6.27 2.22 1.61
C ARG A 10 -5.64 2.11 2.99
N VAL A 11 -4.42 1.56 3.11
CA VAL A 11 -3.69 1.51 4.38
C VAL A 11 -3.32 2.92 4.85
N LEU A 12 -2.86 3.80 3.96
CA LEU A 12 -2.53 5.18 4.29
C LEU A 12 -3.77 5.99 4.69
N ALA A 13 -4.88 5.86 3.95
CA ALA A 13 -6.16 6.46 4.31
C ALA A 13 -6.63 5.95 5.69
N GLY A 14 -6.53 4.65 5.94
CA GLY A 14 -6.87 4.05 7.23
C GLY A 14 -6.00 4.58 8.37
N HIS A 15 -4.70 4.76 8.13
CA HIS A 15 -3.76 5.33 9.11
C HIS A 15 -4.15 6.77 9.51
N ALA A 16 -4.54 7.59 8.53
CA ALA A 16 -4.92 8.98 8.76
C ALA A 16 -6.31 9.16 9.38
N LEU A 17 -7.28 8.29 9.04
CA LEU A 17 -8.70 8.49 9.39
C LEU A 17 -9.14 7.68 10.62
N SER A 18 -8.58 6.49 10.83
CA SER A 18 -9.06 5.56 11.86
C SER A 18 -8.54 5.89 13.24
N ARG A 19 -9.42 5.80 14.26
CA ARG A 19 -9.02 5.87 15.68
C ARG A 19 -8.13 4.71 16.14
N ASN A 20 -8.00 3.66 15.33
CA ASN A 20 -7.06 2.56 15.60
C ASN A 20 -5.64 2.93 15.13
N ALA A 21 -5.46 4.11 14.55
CA ALA A 21 -4.19 4.69 14.13
C ALA A 21 -4.14 6.16 14.58
N GLU A 22 -3.80 7.10 13.68
CA GLU A 22 -3.62 8.53 14.01
C GLU A 22 -4.89 9.37 13.86
N GLY A 23 -5.97 8.78 13.34
CA GLY A 23 -7.25 9.47 13.15
C GLY A 23 -8.16 9.41 14.37
N ASP A 24 -9.41 9.85 14.20
CA ASP A 24 -10.40 9.92 15.27
C ASP A 24 -11.71 9.18 14.96
N MET A 25 -11.87 8.70 13.72
CA MET A 25 -13.10 8.02 13.31
C MET A 25 -13.23 6.65 14.00
N SER A 26 -14.38 6.42 14.64
CA SER A 26 -14.67 5.13 15.27
C SER A 26 -14.90 3.98 14.29
N SER A 27 -15.32 4.31 13.08
CA SER A 27 -15.44 3.37 11.96
C SER A 27 -15.00 4.10 10.70
N ALA A 28 -13.84 3.75 10.17
CA ALA A 28 -13.22 4.44 9.04
C ALA A 28 -13.45 3.74 7.69
N SER A 29 -14.04 2.54 7.66
CA SER A 29 -14.10 1.72 6.43
C SER A 29 -14.75 2.43 5.24
N GLU A 30 -15.92 3.04 5.42
CA GLU A 30 -16.59 3.77 4.35
C GLU A 30 -15.78 4.98 3.86
N ALA A 31 -15.13 5.70 4.78
CA ALA A 31 -14.28 6.84 4.43
C ALA A 31 -13.00 6.39 3.71
N VAL A 32 -12.40 5.27 4.11
CA VAL A 32 -11.25 4.67 3.42
C VAL A 32 -11.64 4.28 1.99
N ASP A 33 -12.79 3.64 1.80
CA ASP A 33 -13.25 3.26 0.46
C ASP A 33 -13.57 4.46 -0.42
N ALA A 34 -14.04 5.57 0.15
CA ALA A 34 -14.31 6.80 -0.58
C ALA A 34 -13.05 7.62 -0.89
N LEU A 35 -12.07 7.66 0.03
CA LEU A 35 -10.98 8.63 0.00
C LEU A 35 -9.60 8.03 -0.34
N TRP A 36 -9.46 6.70 -0.46
CA TRP A 36 -8.14 6.11 -0.72
C TRP A 36 -7.44 6.68 -1.96
N GLY A 37 -8.21 7.07 -2.99
CA GLY A 37 -7.65 7.63 -4.23
C GLY A 37 -6.83 8.90 -3.99
N GLU A 38 -7.13 9.67 -2.94
CA GLU A 38 -6.36 10.86 -2.54
C GLU A 38 -4.96 10.52 -2.01
N TYR A 39 -4.70 9.24 -1.71
CA TYR A 39 -3.43 8.73 -1.19
C TYR A 39 -2.63 7.95 -2.25
N SER A 40 -3.04 7.95 -3.52
CA SER A 40 -2.38 7.21 -4.61
C SER A 40 -0.91 7.61 -4.79
N ASP A 41 -0.61 8.90 -4.83
CA ASP A 41 0.76 9.41 -4.99
C ASP A 41 1.67 8.97 -3.84
N ALA A 42 1.15 9.05 -2.61
CA ALA A 42 1.87 8.60 -1.42
C ALA A 42 2.06 7.07 -1.44
N ALA A 43 1.06 6.32 -1.90
CA ALA A 43 1.15 4.87 -2.05
C ALA A 43 2.20 4.47 -3.09
N LEU A 44 2.24 5.15 -4.23
CA LEU A 44 3.26 4.95 -5.25
C LEU A 44 4.67 5.25 -4.71
N ALA A 45 4.81 6.33 -3.94
CA ALA A 45 6.08 6.67 -3.28
C ALA A 45 6.52 5.57 -2.30
N VAL A 46 5.59 5.00 -1.53
CA VAL A 46 5.86 3.86 -0.64
C VAL A 46 6.32 2.64 -1.43
N LEU A 47 5.64 2.29 -2.53
CA LEU A 47 6.05 1.15 -3.36
C LEU A 47 7.47 1.34 -3.93
N ARG A 48 7.78 2.54 -4.44
CA ARG A 48 9.12 2.90 -4.96
C ARG A 48 10.22 2.88 -3.90
N THR A 49 9.87 3.01 -2.63
CA THR A 49 10.84 3.11 -1.52
C THR A 49 10.80 1.92 -0.56
N LEU A 50 9.98 0.91 -0.87
CA LEU A 50 9.88 -0.30 -0.06
C LEU A 50 11.24 -0.99 -0.02
N ARG A 51 11.72 -1.30 1.18
CA ARG A 51 13.02 -1.93 1.38
C ARG A 51 12.94 -3.45 1.30
N GLU A 52 14.11 -4.06 1.18
CA GLU A 52 14.28 -5.51 1.17
C GLU A 52 13.59 -6.21 2.37
N PRO A 53 13.01 -7.41 2.15
CA PRO A 53 12.45 -8.21 3.23
C PRO A 53 13.46 -8.52 4.33
N SER A 54 13.00 -8.49 5.58
CA SER A 54 13.85 -8.88 6.73
C SER A 54 14.23 -10.36 6.70
N ALA A 55 15.28 -10.75 7.44
CA ALA A 55 15.70 -12.16 7.54
C ALA A 55 14.57 -13.12 7.99
N VAL A 56 13.66 -12.67 8.86
CA VAL A 56 12.50 -13.46 9.29
C VAL A 56 11.48 -13.63 8.16
N MET A 57 11.28 -12.60 7.33
CA MET A 57 10.43 -12.70 6.14
C MET A 57 11.02 -13.65 5.10
N LEU A 58 12.35 -13.60 4.91
CA LEU A 58 13.06 -14.50 4.00
C LEU A 58 13.05 -15.95 4.47
N ALA A 59 13.03 -16.19 5.78
CA ALA A 59 12.92 -17.55 6.33
C ALA A 59 11.61 -18.26 5.94
N VAL A 60 10.59 -17.51 5.52
CA VAL A 60 9.27 -18.01 5.11
C VAL A 60 8.86 -17.58 3.71
N GLY A 61 9.77 -16.99 2.93
CA GLY A 61 9.48 -16.34 1.66
C GLY A 61 10.68 -16.29 0.72
N ASP A 62 10.58 -15.46 -0.32
CA ASP A 62 11.59 -15.34 -1.36
C ASP A 62 11.78 -13.85 -1.72
N ALA A 63 13.03 -13.37 -1.63
CA ALA A 63 13.37 -11.96 -1.87
C ALA A 63 13.13 -11.57 -3.33
N ASP A 64 13.54 -12.41 -4.27
CA ASP A 64 13.51 -12.14 -5.71
C ASP A 64 12.07 -12.18 -6.23
N ILE A 65 11.21 -13.01 -5.63
CA ILE A 65 9.77 -12.97 -5.90
C ILE A 65 9.16 -11.68 -5.36
N CYS A 66 9.52 -11.26 -4.14
CA CYS A 66 9.00 -10.05 -3.53
C CYS A 66 9.35 -8.80 -4.35
N ASP A 67 10.61 -8.67 -4.76
CA ASP A 67 11.10 -7.55 -5.58
C ASP A 67 10.36 -7.48 -6.94
N ARG A 68 10.21 -8.61 -7.63
CA ARG A 68 9.46 -8.67 -8.90
C ARG A 68 7.99 -8.28 -8.75
N MET A 69 7.35 -8.64 -7.63
CA MET A 69 5.97 -8.23 -7.37
C MET A 69 5.86 -6.72 -7.16
N ILE A 70 6.82 -6.10 -6.48
CA ILE A 70 6.86 -4.64 -6.28
C ILE A 70 7.09 -3.94 -7.62
N HIS A 71 8.01 -4.43 -8.44
CA HIS A 71 8.25 -3.86 -9.76
C HIS A 71 7.01 -3.93 -10.65
N ALA A 72 6.38 -5.10 -10.74
CA ALA A 72 5.15 -5.27 -11.50
C ALA A 72 4.01 -4.35 -11.02
N ALA A 73 3.91 -4.09 -9.72
CA ALA A 73 2.94 -3.16 -9.16
C ALA A 73 3.19 -1.71 -9.59
N ILE A 74 4.45 -1.29 -9.65
CA ILE A 74 4.82 0.06 -10.11
C ILE A 74 4.56 0.20 -11.62
N GLU A 75 4.88 -0.84 -12.39
CA GLU A 75 4.63 -0.86 -13.84
C GLU A 75 3.14 -0.75 -14.17
N GLU A 76 2.28 -1.49 -13.45
CA GLU A 76 0.82 -1.45 -13.61
C GLU A 76 0.24 -0.03 -13.49
N GLU A 77 0.74 0.77 -12.54
CA GLU A 77 0.33 2.17 -12.39
C GLU A 77 0.83 3.02 -13.56
N THR A 78 2.12 2.93 -13.89
CA THR A 78 2.73 3.78 -14.94
C THR A 78 2.21 3.52 -16.35
N ILE A 79 1.53 2.39 -16.58
CA ILE A 79 0.87 2.06 -17.85
C ILE A 79 -0.55 2.67 -17.92
N THR A 80 -1.13 3.01 -16.77
CA THR A 80 -2.52 3.47 -16.65
C THR A 80 -2.63 5.01 -16.66
N ASP A 81 -1.52 5.73 -16.43
CA ASP A 81 -1.35 7.19 -16.62
C ASP A 81 -1.17 7.60 -18.10
#